data_AF-W4F7V5-F1
#
_entry.id   AF-W4F7V5-F1
#
_cell.length_a   1.000
_cell.length_b   1.000
_cell.length_c   1.000
_cell.angle_alpha   90.00
_cell.angle_beta   90.00
_cell.angle_gamma   90.00
#
_symmetry.space_group_name_H-M   'P 1'
#
loop_
_entity.id
_entity.type
_entity.pdbx_description
1 polymer ?
#
loop_
_entity_poly.entity_id
_entity_poly.type
_entity_poly.pdbx_seq_one_letter_code
_entity_poly.pdbx_strand_id
1 'polypeptide(L)'
;MAISASSVLPKYLNAVKKDLAVHTLNIARHVGNARYLDASLPFVPTFEAKYGHEVSTAQQSKYYTITEAGQAGVEAATDILHQLFLRATDHVLAHKRELAPYFCIPAGLWPKIQHSWTHHKQDTISGRLDFAFTDQGMKVYEYNADSASCLMECGYTQDAWSNATGLGSIGRSNSSTLFTQLTAAWKSKN
;
A
#
# COMPACT_ATOMS: atom_id res chain seq x y z
N MET A 1 -8.58 44.67 12.29
CA MET A 1 -9.06 43.29 12.03
C MET A 1 -8.54 42.86 10.67
N ALA A 2 -7.54 41.98 10.63
CA ALA A 2 -7.01 41.45 9.38
C ALA A 2 -7.31 39.96 9.35
N ILE A 3 -8.23 39.55 8.48
CA ILE A 3 -8.36 38.17 8.03
C ILE A 3 -8.67 38.22 6.54
N SER A 4 -7.70 37.81 5.73
CA SER A 4 -7.96 37.11 4.48
C SER A 4 -6.66 36.41 4.08
N ALA A 5 -6.47 35.21 4.60
CA ALA A 5 -5.55 34.26 3.98
C ALA A 5 -6.29 33.71 2.75
N SER A 6 -5.83 34.06 1.56
CA SER A 6 -6.41 33.58 0.31
C SER A 6 -6.34 32.05 0.29
N SER A 7 -7.50 31.38 0.24
CA SER A 7 -7.58 29.94 0.08
C SER A 7 -7.24 29.56 -1.36
N VAL A 8 -5.95 29.48 -1.68
CA VAL A 8 -5.50 28.76 -2.87
C VAL A 8 -5.78 27.28 -2.60
N LEU A 9 -6.81 26.72 -3.24
CA LEU A 9 -7.00 25.27 -3.26
C LEU A 9 -5.68 24.64 -3.74
N PRO A 10 -5.11 23.66 -3.01
CA PRO A 10 -3.83 23.10 -3.39
C PRO A 10 -3.91 22.53 -4.80
N LYS A 11 -2.93 22.88 -5.65
CA LYS A 11 -2.83 22.49 -7.07
C LYS A 11 -2.87 20.97 -7.29
N TYR A 12 -2.63 20.18 -6.25
CA TYR A 12 -2.61 18.73 -6.25
C TYR A 12 -3.30 18.21 -4.99
N LEU A 13 -4.02 17.09 -5.11
CA LEU A 13 -4.49 16.34 -3.95
C LEU A 13 -3.28 15.94 -3.09
N ASN A 14 -3.44 16.02 -1.77
CA ASN A 14 -2.38 15.72 -0.82
C ASN A 14 -3.02 15.14 0.44
N ALA A 15 -2.28 14.27 1.12
CA ALA A 15 -2.65 13.73 2.41
C ALA A 15 -1.71 14.32 3.47
N VAL A 16 -2.26 14.66 4.64
CA VAL A 16 -1.52 15.23 5.77
C VAL A 16 -1.80 14.46 7.04
N LYS A 17 -0.95 14.62 8.05
CA LYS A 17 -1.08 13.91 9.34
C LYS A 17 -2.47 14.00 9.95
N LYS A 18 -3.15 15.15 9.84
CA LYS A 18 -4.51 15.34 10.38
C LYS A 18 -5.59 14.49 9.70
N ASP A 19 -5.31 13.92 8.53
CA ASP A 19 -6.23 13.01 7.83
C ASP A 19 -6.24 11.61 8.46
N LEU A 20 -5.19 11.26 9.21
CA LEU A 20 -5.10 10.01 9.96
C LEU A 20 -5.53 10.19 11.40
N ALA A 21 -6.39 9.29 11.88
CA ALA A 21 -6.76 9.18 13.28
C ALA A 21 -6.46 7.78 13.80
N VAL A 22 -5.96 7.70 15.04
CA VAL A 22 -5.70 6.45 15.74
C VAL A 22 -6.79 6.25 16.78
N HIS A 23 -7.36 5.04 16.79
CA HIS A 23 -8.45 4.68 17.68
C HIS A 23 -8.05 3.48 18.53
N THR A 24 -8.67 3.38 19.69
CA THR A 24 -8.55 2.22 20.57
C THR A 24 -9.84 1.42 20.50
N LEU A 25 -9.72 0.12 20.28
CA LEU A 25 -10.82 -0.84 20.25
C LEU A 25 -10.68 -1.78 21.44
N ASN A 26 -11.72 -1.87 22.27
CA ASN A 26 -11.83 -2.90 23.29
C ASN A 26 -12.48 -4.14 22.68
N ILE A 27 -11.83 -5.29 22.78
CA ILE A 27 -12.26 -6.54 22.16
C ILE A 27 -12.78 -7.44 23.28
N ALA A 28 -14.07 -7.77 23.23
CA ALA A 28 -14.66 -8.72 24.17
C ALA A 28 -13.97 -10.08 24.04
N ARG A 29 -13.71 -10.76 25.17
CA ARG A 29 -12.92 -12.00 25.19
C ARG A 29 -13.44 -13.08 24.23
N HIS A 30 -14.76 -13.21 24.09
CA HIS A 30 -15.36 -14.18 23.17
C HIS A 30 -15.12 -13.81 21.69
N VAL A 31 -15.05 -12.52 21.36
CA VAL A 31 -14.68 -12.03 20.01
C VAL A 31 -13.19 -12.25 19.77
N GLY A 32 -12.33 -11.92 20.74
CA GLY A 32 -10.88 -12.10 20.63
C GLY A 32 -10.48 -13.54 20.34
N ASN A 33 -11.10 -14.50 21.04
CA ASN A 33 -10.88 -15.94 20.86
C ASN A 33 -11.55 -16.53 19.61
N ALA A 34 -12.38 -15.76 18.89
CA ALA A 34 -13.06 -16.28 17.72
C ALA A 34 -12.09 -16.45 16.55
N ARG A 35 -12.35 -17.47 15.72
CA ARG A 35 -11.68 -17.62 14.43
C ARG A 35 -12.34 -16.71 13.41
N TYR A 36 -11.57 -15.86 12.75
CA TYR A 36 -12.10 -14.82 11.87
C TYR A 36 -11.81 -15.02 10.38
N LEU A 37 -10.87 -15.91 10.03
CA LEU A 37 -10.54 -16.24 8.66
C LEU A 37 -11.33 -17.47 8.20
N ASP A 38 -11.79 -17.47 6.95
CA ASP A 38 -12.43 -18.62 6.31
C ASP A 38 -11.44 -19.76 6.06
N ALA A 39 -11.54 -20.82 6.87
CA ALA A 39 -10.73 -22.02 6.81
C ALA A 39 -10.81 -22.79 5.48
N SER A 40 -11.88 -22.58 4.70
CA SER A 40 -12.10 -23.27 3.42
C SER A 40 -11.19 -22.74 2.31
N LEU A 41 -10.63 -21.54 2.48
CA LEU A 41 -9.72 -20.95 1.51
C LEU A 41 -8.34 -21.60 1.61
N PRO A 42 -7.73 -22.02 0.49
CA PRO A 42 -6.53 -22.87 0.50
C PRO A 42 -5.28 -22.18 1.08
N PHE A 43 -5.25 -20.85 1.11
CA PHE A 43 -4.13 -20.06 1.65
C PHE A 43 -4.27 -19.73 3.14
N VAL A 44 -5.45 -19.89 3.74
CA VAL A 44 -5.70 -19.54 5.15
C VAL A 44 -4.95 -20.44 6.13
N PRO A 45 -4.93 -21.79 5.98
CA PRO A 45 -4.18 -22.65 6.90
C PRO A 45 -2.69 -22.30 7.00
N THR A 46 -2.06 -21.93 5.88
CA THR A 46 -0.66 -21.51 5.86
C THR A 46 -0.44 -20.20 6.61
N PHE A 47 -1.35 -19.24 6.47
CA PHE A 47 -1.26 -17.97 7.19
C PHE A 47 -1.47 -18.17 8.70
N GLU A 48 -2.50 -18.92 9.09
CA GLU A 48 -2.82 -19.19 10.49
C GLU A 48 -1.71 -19.99 11.20
N ALA A 49 -1.03 -20.89 10.50
CA ALA A 49 0.13 -21.61 11.06
C ALA A 49 1.26 -20.66 11.48
N LYS A 50 1.36 -19.47 10.86
CA LYS A 50 2.38 -18.47 11.17
C LYS A 50 1.90 -17.38 12.14
N TYR A 51 0.66 -16.94 12.01
CA TYR A 51 0.14 -15.74 12.71
C TYR A 51 -0.98 -16.03 13.72
N GLY A 52 -1.45 -17.27 13.80
CA GLY A 52 -2.63 -17.64 14.59
C GLY A 52 -3.94 -17.44 13.85
N HIS A 53 -5.01 -17.99 14.42
CA HIS A 53 -6.37 -18.00 13.84
C HIS A 53 -7.35 -17.09 14.59
N GLU A 54 -6.97 -16.63 15.78
CA GLU A 54 -7.79 -15.81 16.67
C GLU A 54 -7.79 -14.33 16.24
N VAL A 55 -8.90 -13.62 16.46
CA VAL A 55 -9.02 -12.18 16.17
C VAL A 55 -7.96 -11.36 16.91
N SER A 56 -7.77 -11.66 18.19
CA SER A 56 -6.74 -11.03 19.02
C SER A 56 -6.59 -11.77 20.34
N THR A 57 -5.34 -11.98 20.76
CA THR A 57 -5.03 -12.47 22.11
C THR A 57 -5.09 -11.36 23.17
N ALA A 58 -5.24 -10.10 22.76
CA ALA A 58 -5.37 -8.95 23.64
C ALA A 58 -6.84 -8.49 23.76
N GLN A 59 -7.22 -7.97 24.93
CA GLN A 59 -8.55 -7.35 25.13
C GLN A 59 -8.63 -5.92 24.60
N GLN A 60 -7.52 -5.38 24.10
CA GLN A 60 -7.44 -4.06 23.50
C GLN A 60 -6.53 -4.09 22.27
N SER A 61 -6.99 -3.46 21.19
CA SER A 61 -6.22 -3.26 19.96
C SER A 61 -6.33 -1.80 19.50
N LYS A 62 -5.56 -1.46 18.48
CA LYS A 62 -5.64 -0.16 17.79
C LYS A 62 -6.03 -0.37 16.35
N TYR A 63 -6.77 0.59 15.81
CA TYR A 63 -7.02 0.70 14.38
C TYR A 63 -6.87 2.15 13.95
N TYR A 64 -6.69 2.35 12.65
CA TYR A 64 -6.49 3.66 12.06
C TYR A 64 -7.63 3.95 11.10
N THR A 65 -8.07 5.20 11.06
CA THR A 65 -8.96 5.69 10.00
C THR A 65 -8.24 6.78 9.23
N ILE A 66 -8.49 6.84 7.92
CA ILE A 66 -8.09 7.95 7.07
C ILE A 66 -9.36 8.65 6.56
N THR A 67 -9.33 9.97 6.42
CA THR A 67 -10.42 10.71 5.76
C THR A 67 -10.47 10.36 4.26
N GLU A 68 -11.63 10.51 3.62
CA GLU A 68 -11.76 10.32 2.17
C GLU A 68 -10.85 11.27 1.38
N ALA A 69 -10.65 12.51 1.86
CA ALA A 69 -9.71 13.44 1.26
C ALA A 69 -8.25 12.97 1.38
N GLY A 70 -7.87 12.42 2.55
CA GLY A 70 -6.56 11.82 2.76
C GLY A 70 -6.33 10.61 1.86
N GLN A 71 -7.32 9.71 1.76
CA GLN A 71 -7.27 8.54 0.88
C GLN A 71 -7.08 8.95 -0.59
N ALA A 72 -7.87 9.91 -1.09
CA ALA A 72 -7.72 10.44 -2.45
C ALA A 72 -6.34 11.09 -2.67
N GLY A 73 -5.77 11.73 -1.64
CA GLY A 73 -4.41 12.24 -1.65
C GLY A 73 -3.35 11.14 -1.77
N VAL A 74 -3.52 10.02 -1.06
CA VAL A 74 -2.62 8.85 -1.15
C VAL A 74 -2.69 8.22 -2.54
N GLU A 75 -3.89 8.02 -3.08
CA GLU A 75 -4.11 7.44 -4.42
C GLU A 75 -3.46 8.31 -5.51
N ALA A 76 -3.74 9.62 -5.51
CA ALA A 76 -3.16 10.55 -6.47
C ALA A 76 -1.62 10.59 -6.39
N ALA A 77 -1.06 10.62 -5.18
CA ALA A 77 0.39 10.59 -5.00
C ALA A 77 1.01 9.27 -5.46
N THR A 78 0.33 8.14 -5.23
CA THR A 78 0.76 6.80 -5.67
C THR A 78 0.89 6.75 -7.19
N ASP A 79 -0.11 7.23 -7.93
CA ASP A 79 -0.09 7.27 -9.39
C ASP A 79 1.03 8.16 -9.94
N ILE A 80 1.15 9.37 -9.39
CA ILE A 80 2.19 10.34 -9.79
C ILE A 80 3.58 9.76 -9.52
N LEU A 81 3.80 9.21 -8.34
CA LEU A 81 5.10 8.67 -7.94
C LEU A 81 5.47 7.46 -8.78
N HIS A 82 4.54 6.52 -9.02
CA HIS A 82 4.80 5.40 -9.92
C HIS A 82 5.32 5.88 -11.28
N GLN A 83 4.66 6.87 -11.90
CA GLN A 83 5.13 7.45 -13.17
C GLN A 83 6.50 8.14 -13.05
N LEU A 84 6.78 8.81 -11.94
CA LEU A 84 8.08 9.43 -11.69
C LEU A 84 9.19 8.38 -11.53
N PHE A 85 8.93 7.26 -10.85
CA PHE A 85 9.87 6.14 -10.73
C PHE A 85 10.14 5.50 -12.09
N LEU A 86 9.12 5.32 -12.94
CA LEU A 86 9.31 4.82 -14.31
C LEU A 86 10.19 5.77 -15.14
N ARG A 87 9.92 7.08 -15.09
CA ARG A 87 10.72 8.10 -15.80
C ARG A 87 12.15 8.19 -15.29
N ALA A 88 12.35 8.09 -13.97
CA ALA A 88 13.69 8.04 -13.38
C ALA A 88 14.45 6.81 -13.86
N THR A 89 13.78 5.66 -13.98
CA THR A 89 14.36 4.41 -14.49
C THR A 89 14.74 4.55 -15.97
N ASP A 90 13.86 5.11 -16.80
CA ASP A 90 14.16 5.48 -18.19
C ASP A 90 15.42 6.37 -18.27
N HIS A 91 15.50 7.39 -17.41
CA HIS A 91 16.63 8.33 -17.38
C HIS A 91 17.95 7.64 -17.01
N VAL A 92 17.94 6.76 -16.01
CA VAL A 92 19.11 5.96 -15.60
C VAL A 92 19.60 5.09 -16.76
N LEU A 93 18.70 4.43 -17.47
CA LEU A 93 19.05 3.55 -18.59
C LEU A 93 19.56 4.34 -19.81
N ALA A 94 19.02 5.52 -20.07
CA ALA A 94 19.50 6.41 -21.13
C ALA A 94 20.91 6.98 -20.84
N HIS A 95 21.21 7.29 -19.57
CA HIS A 95 22.49 7.87 -19.12
C HIS A 95 23.34 6.84 -18.36
N LYS A 96 23.23 5.56 -18.76
CA LYS A 96 23.82 4.42 -18.06
C LYS A 96 25.31 4.57 -17.75
N ARG A 97 26.10 5.17 -18.64
CA ARG A 97 27.55 5.36 -18.40
C ARG A 97 27.85 6.16 -17.13
N GLU A 98 27.03 7.17 -16.83
CA GLU A 98 27.22 8.06 -15.69
C GLU A 98 26.47 7.56 -14.46
N LEU A 99 25.27 7.01 -14.64
CA LEU A 99 24.37 6.70 -13.53
C LEU A 99 24.45 5.25 -13.04
N ALA A 100 24.82 4.28 -13.89
CA ALA A 100 24.90 2.87 -13.50
C ALA A 100 25.81 2.59 -12.28
N PRO A 101 26.97 3.25 -12.11
CA PRO A 101 27.86 2.97 -10.98
C PRO A 101 27.21 3.16 -9.60
N TYR A 102 26.19 4.03 -9.48
CA TYR A 102 25.52 4.29 -8.20
C TYR A 102 24.57 3.17 -7.76
N PHE A 103 24.20 2.26 -8.66
CA PHE A 103 23.24 1.18 -8.35
C PHE A 103 23.92 -0.10 -7.86
N CYS A 104 25.26 -0.16 -7.88
CA CYS A 104 26.03 -1.32 -7.44
C CYS A 104 25.63 -2.65 -8.15
N ILE A 105 25.12 -2.56 -9.38
CA ILE A 105 24.71 -3.71 -10.19
C ILE A 105 25.89 -4.21 -11.04
N PRO A 106 26.18 -5.53 -11.07
CA PRO A 106 27.22 -6.11 -11.91
C PRO A 106 27.12 -5.69 -13.39
N ALA A 107 28.23 -5.26 -13.98
CA ALA A 107 28.30 -4.72 -15.34
C ALA A 107 27.63 -5.61 -16.40
N GLY A 108 27.80 -6.93 -16.28
CA GLY A 108 27.24 -7.92 -17.20
C GLY A 108 25.71 -8.05 -17.19
N LEU A 109 25.03 -7.54 -16.15
CA LEU A 109 23.56 -7.60 -16.06
C LEU A 109 22.86 -6.46 -16.80
N TRP A 110 23.54 -5.34 -17.02
CA TRP A 110 22.90 -4.15 -17.58
C TRP A 110 22.31 -4.34 -19.00
N PRO A 111 22.93 -5.09 -19.93
CA PRO A 111 22.28 -5.40 -21.20
C PRO A 111 20.95 -6.15 -21.01
N LYS A 112 20.87 -7.06 -20.01
CA LYS A 112 19.64 -7.78 -19.68
C LYS A 112 18.58 -6.87 -19.05
N ILE A 113 19.00 -5.95 -18.17
CA ILE A 113 18.09 -4.95 -17.58
C ILE A 113 17.50 -4.06 -18.67
N GLN A 114 18.31 -3.57 -19.61
CA GLN A 114 17.82 -2.73 -20.70
C GLN A 114 16.88 -3.49 -21.65
N HIS A 115 17.19 -4.76 -21.93
CA HIS A 115 16.29 -5.64 -22.67
C HIS A 115 14.95 -5.83 -21.92
N SER A 116 15.00 -6.17 -20.62
CA SER A 116 13.82 -6.31 -19.77
C SER A 116 12.97 -5.05 -19.76
N TRP A 117 13.57 -3.90 -19.55
CA TRP A 117 12.85 -2.62 -19.53
C TRP A 117 12.18 -2.29 -20.87
N THR A 118 12.85 -2.55 -21.98
CA THR A 118 12.32 -2.25 -23.32
C THR A 118 11.09 -3.09 -23.66
N HIS A 119 11.08 -4.37 -23.25
CA HIS A 119 10.06 -5.33 -23.67
C HIS A 119 9.00 -5.61 -22.59
N HIS A 120 9.35 -5.44 -21.31
CA HIS A 120 8.56 -5.94 -20.18
C HIS A 120 8.24 -4.87 -19.13
N LYS A 121 8.52 -3.58 -19.38
CA LYS A 121 8.19 -2.52 -18.38
C LYS A 121 6.71 -2.45 -18.01
N GLN A 122 5.82 -2.92 -18.89
CA GLN A 122 4.39 -2.96 -18.61
C GLN A 122 3.98 -4.18 -17.77
N ASP A 123 4.85 -5.17 -17.59
CA ASP A 123 4.53 -6.47 -16.98
C ASP A 123 4.52 -6.46 -15.45
N THR A 124 4.77 -5.30 -14.83
CA THR A 124 4.64 -5.10 -13.39
C THR A 124 3.20 -5.38 -12.94
N ILE A 125 3.05 -6.29 -11.97
CA ILE A 125 1.74 -6.63 -11.38
C ILE A 125 1.43 -5.79 -10.13
N SER A 126 2.42 -5.58 -9.27
CA SER A 126 2.24 -4.90 -7.99
C SER A 126 3.54 -4.31 -7.47
N GLY A 127 3.44 -3.26 -6.66
CA GLY A 127 4.52 -2.72 -5.85
C GLY A 127 3.97 -2.04 -4.61
N ARG A 128 4.82 -1.69 -3.64
CA ARG A 128 4.41 -1.00 -2.41
C ARG A 128 5.21 0.28 -2.20
N LEU A 129 4.52 1.39 -1.99
CA LEU A 129 5.13 2.67 -1.62
C LEU A 129 5.02 2.88 -0.11
N ASP A 130 6.13 3.24 0.49
CA ASP A 130 6.21 3.46 1.93
C ASP A 130 6.17 4.97 2.20
N PHE A 131 5.10 5.42 2.85
CA PHE A 131 4.80 6.85 3.06
C PHE A 131 4.89 7.27 4.53
N ALA A 132 5.32 8.52 4.75
CA ALA A 132 5.12 9.27 5.99
C ALA A 132 4.12 10.40 5.78
N PHE A 133 3.18 10.52 6.72
CA PHE A 133 2.25 11.63 6.81
C PHE A 133 2.85 12.69 7.73
N THR A 134 3.10 13.90 7.20
CA THR A 134 3.59 15.04 7.98
C THR A 134 2.51 16.11 8.09
N ASP A 135 2.70 17.10 8.96
CA ASP A 135 1.79 18.25 9.06
C ASP A 135 1.77 19.10 7.78
N GLN A 136 2.81 19.01 6.95
CA GLN A 136 2.98 19.78 5.71
C GLN A 136 2.68 18.98 4.43
N GLY A 137 2.42 17.68 4.55
CA GLY A 137 2.10 16.81 3.42
C GLY A 137 2.69 15.41 3.55
N MET A 138 2.37 14.56 2.58
CA MET A 138 2.90 13.21 2.52
C MET A 138 4.30 13.18 1.89
N LYS A 139 5.16 12.29 2.37
CA LYS A 139 6.50 12.04 1.85
C LYS A 139 6.67 10.55 1.59
N VAL A 140 7.31 10.20 0.47
CA VAL A 140 7.68 8.82 0.15
C VAL A 140 9.10 8.55 0.65
N TYR A 141 9.31 7.41 1.29
CA TYR A 141 10.63 6.92 1.65
C TYR A 141 11.22 6.06 0.52
N GLU A 142 10.45 5.06 0.08
CA GLU A 142 10.89 4.12 -0.94
C GLU A 142 9.73 3.56 -1.75
N TYR A 143 10.08 2.94 -2.89
CA TYR A 143 9.18 2.15 -3.71
C TYR A 143 9.69 0.72 -3.82
N ASN A 144 9.06 -0.18 -3.06
CA ASN A 144 9.30 -1.62 -3.09
C ASN A 144 8.64 -2.22 -4.34
N ALA A 145 9.32 -2.14 -5.48
CA ALA A 145 8.81 -2.55 -6.79
C ALA A 145 9.22 -3.98 -7.22
N ASP A 146 10.14 -4.62 -6.49
CA ASP A 146 10.69 -5.94 -6.78
C ASP A 146 10.06 -7.05 -5.92
N SER A 147 9.80 -6.75 -4.64
CA SER A 147 9.23 -7.67 -3.66
C SER A 147 8.28 -6.95 -2.71
N ALA A 148 7.03 -6.80 -3.15
CA ALA A 148 5.97 -6.20 -2.32
C ALA A 148 5.28 -7.25 -1.44
N SER A 149 5.74 -7.38 -0.20
CA SER A 149 5.03 -8.11 0.87
C SER A 149 3.79 -7.34 1.36
N CYS A 150 3.02 -7.96 2.28
CA CYS A 150 1.79 -7.43 2.91
C CYS A 150 0.50 -7.46 2.05
N LEU A 151 0.52 -8.09 0.87
CA LEU A 151 -0.67 -8.21 0.02
C LEU A 151 -1.78 -9.06 0.64
N MET A 152 -1.44 -10.11 1.40
CA MET A 152 -2.42 -10.96 2.10
C MET A 152 -3.08 -10.16 3.23
N GLU A 153 -2.25 -9.50 4.03
CA GLU A 153 -2.67 -8.71 5.17
C GLU A 153 -3.59 -7.57 4.74
N CYS A 154 -3.21 -6.85 3.69
CA CYS A 154 -3.98 -5.76 3.12
C CYS A 154 -5.22 -6.27 2.37
N GLY A 155 -5.09 -7.28 1.51
CA GLY A 155 -6.15 -7.70 0.60
C GLY A 155 -7.18 -8.66 1.18
N TYR A 156 -6.97 -9.17 2.40
CA TYR A 156 -7.89 -10.14 3.01
C TYR A 156 -7.98 -10.04 4.54
N THR A 157 -6.87 -10.16 5.28
CA THR A 157 -6.99 -10.35 6.75
C THR A 157 -7.49 -9.12 7.47
N GLN A 158 -7.08 -7.91 7.09
CA GLN A 158 -7.54 -6.70 7.78
C GLN A 158 -9.05 -6.49 7.64
N ASP A 159 -9.63 -6.88 6.50
CA ASP A 159 -11.07 -6.76 6.25
C ASP A 159 -11.85 -7.81 7.04
N ALA A 160 -11.35 -9.06 7.05
CA ALA A 160 -11.91 -10.11 7.90
C ALA A 160 -11.86 -9.74 9.39
N TRP A 161 -10.74 -9.15 9.85
CA TRP A 161 -10.58 -8.67 11.21
C TRP A 161 -11.54 -7.52 11.54
N SER A 162 -11.69 -6.55 10.63
CA SER A 162 -12.63 -5.43 10.76
C SER A 162 -14.08 -5.94 10.91
N ASN A 163 -14.46 -6.94 10.11
CA ASN A 163 -15.79 -7.55 10.19
C ASN A 163 -16.00 -8.29 11.51
N ALA A 164 -15.04 -9.12 11.92
CA ALA A 164 -15.15 -9.90 13.16
C ALA A 164 -15.19 -9.02 14.42
N THR A 165 -14.55 -7.85 14.39
CA THR A 165 -14.55 -6.87 15.49
C THR A 165 -15.71 -5.88 15.45
N GLY A 166 -16.58 -5.95 14.43
CA GLY A 166 -17.71 -5.04 14.26
C GLY A 166 -17.36 -3.65 13.71
N LEU A 167 -16.10 -3.41 13.32
CA LEU A 167 -15.62 -2.16 12.77
C LEU A 167 -16.08 -1.91 11.32
N GLY A 168 -16.51 -2.96 10.60
CA GLY A 168 -16.98 -2.85 9.21
C GLY A 168 -18.17 -1.90 9.00
N SER A 169 -18.81 -1.43 10.08
CA SER A 169 -19.89 -0.44 10.05
C SER A 169 -19.43 1.02 10.19
N ILE A 170 -18.16 1.26 10.59
CA ILE A 170 -17.61 2.60 10.85
C ILE A 170 -17.15 3.29 9.56
N GLY A 171 -16.70 2.50 8.58
CA GLY A 171 -16.19 2.98 7.31
C GLY A 171 -15.95 1.83 6.34
N ARG A 172 -15.26 2.13 5.23
CA ARG A 172 -14.85 1.12 4.24
C ARG A 172 -13.38 0.78 4.39
N SER A 173 -13.01 -0.43 4.00
CA SER A 173 -11.61 -0.79 3.83
C SER A 173 -10.98 -0.02 2.66
N ASN A 174 -9.76 0.47 2.87
CA ASN A 174 -8.96 1.12 1.83
C ASN A 174 -8.33 0.13 0.84
N SER A 175 -8.52 -1.19 1.05
CA SER A 175 -7.93 -2.24 0.22
C SER A 175 -8.95 -3.23 -0.35
N SER A 176 -10.24 -2.98 -0.14
CA SER A 176 -11.33 -3.88 -0.54
C SER A 176 -11.30 -4.30 -2.02
N THR A 177 -10.68 -3.50 -2.89
CA THR A 177 -10.53 -3.78 -4.32
C THR A 177 -9.22 -4.49 -4.70
N LEU A 178 -8.26 -4.65 -3.78
CA LEU A 178 -6.90 -5.11 -4.07
C LEU A 178 -6.90 -6.49 -4.73
N PHE A 179 -7.66 -7.45 -4.20
CA PHE A 179 -7.71 -8.80 -4.77
C PHE A 179 -8.26 -8.81 -6.20
N THR A 180 -9.32 -8.04 -6.47
CA THR A 180 -9.90 -7.88 -7.80
C THR A 180 -8.91 -7.21 -8.76
N GLN A 181 -8.20 -6.18 -8.31
CA GLN A 181 -7.19 -5.48 -9.09
C GLN A 181 -6.00 -6.40 -9.43
N LEU A 182 -5.50 -7.19 -8.47
CA LEU A 182 -4.44 -8.17 -8.72
C LEU A 182 -4.88 -9.24 -9.73
N THR A 183 -6.11 -9.75 -9.58
CA THR A 183 -6.68 -10.73 -10.52
C THR A 183 -6.80 -10.13 -11.93
N ALA A 184 -7.27 -8.89 -12.04
CA ALA A 184 -7.38 -8.20 -13.32
C ALA A 184 -6.01 -7.94 -13.95
N ALA A 185 -5.03 -7.52 -13.15
CA ALA A 185 -3.64 -7.32 -13.59
C ALA A 185 -3.09 -8.62 -14.19
N TRP A 186 -3.20 -9.75 -13.49
CA TRP A 186 -2.77 -11.05 -14.01
C TRP A 186 -3.50 -11.46 -15.29
N LYS A 187 -4.83 -11.30 -15.34
CA LYS A 187 -5.62 -11.62 -16.54
C LYS A 187 -5.21 -10.77 -17.75
N SER A 188 -4.80 -9.51 -17.53
CA SER A 188 -4.35 -8.62 -18.61
C SER A 188 -3.00 -9.02 -19.21
N LYS A 189 -2.28 -9.97 -18.60
CA LYS A 189 -0.97 -10.46 -19.04
C LYS A 189 -1.01 -11.83 -19.74
N ASN A 190 -2.18 -12.46 -19.79
CA ASN A 190 -2.43 -13.70 -20.52
C ASN A 190 -3.20 -13.39 -21.80
#